data_AF-A0A0J5GF28-F1
#
_entry.id   AF-A0A0J5GF28-F1
#
_cell.length_a   1.000
_cell.length_b   1.000
_cell.length_c   1.000
_cell.angle_alpha   90.00
_cell.angle_beta   90.00
_cell.angle_gamma   90.00
#
_symmetry.space_group_name_H-M   'P 1'
#
loop_
_entity.id
_entity.type
_entity.pdbx_description
1 polymer ?
#
loop_
_entity_poly.entity_id
_entity_poly.type
_entity_poly.pdbx_seq_one_letter_code
_entity_poly.pdbx_strand_id
1 'polypeptide(L)'
;MIRFRVKELMAEKEFKEGRRITIAEVAEACGINRMTLSKIAGQRGYSTVTENLDRLCRYFGCKISDLAVYIPDNVTEADKPET
;
A
#
# COMPACT_ATOMS: atom_id res chain seq x y z
N MET A 1 -11.63 -9.58 -3.09
CA MET A 1 -10.77 -8.53 -3.72
C MET A 1 -9.31 -8.59 -3.27
N ILE A 2 -8.35 -8.01 -4.01
CA ILE A 2 -6.97 -7.78 -3.53
C ILE A 2 -6.93 -6.49 -2.70
N ARG A 3 -6.40 -6.58 -1.47
CA ARG A 3 -6.05 -5.43 -0.60
C ARG A 3 -4.56 -5.17 -0.67
N PHE A 4 -4.18 -3.91 -0.85
CA PHE A 4 -2.79 -3.48 -0.75
C PHE A 4 -2.49 -2.94 0.65
N ARG A 5 -1.40 -3.40 1.27
CA ARG A 5 -0.96 -3.05 2.62
C ARG A 5 0.04 -1.88 2.62
N VAL A 6 -0.14 -0.91 1.72
CA VAL A 6 0.85 0.18 1.53
C VAL A 6 0.97 1.04 2.79
N LYS A 7 -0.16 1.36 3.44
CA LYS A 7 -0.13 2.19 4.65
C LYS A 7 0.56 1.47 5.81
N GLU A 8 0.32 0.17 5.94
CA GLU A 8 0.94 -0.68 6.94
C GLU A 8 2.45 -0.76 6.73
N LEU A 9 2.90 -1.00 5.49
CA LEU A 9 4.33 -1.02 5.15
C LEU A 9 5.01 0.35 5.34
N MET A 10 4.30 1.45 5.07
CA MET A 10 4.79 2.79 5.38
C MET A 10 4.99 2.97 6.87
N ALA A 11 4.01 2.62 7.71
CA ALA A 11 4.10 2.74 9.16
C ALA A 11 5.25 1.87 9.73
N GLU A 12 5.43 0.65 9.23
CA GLU A 12 6.57 -0.20 9.61
C GLU A 12 7.92 0.44 9.27
N LYS A 13 8.01 1.08 8.10
CA LYS A 13 9.23 1.78 7.65
C LYS A 13 9.48 3.06 8.46
N GLU A 14 8.43 3.83 8.77
CA GLU A 14 8.50 5.00 9.66
C GLU A 14 9.06 4.63 11.03
N PHE A 15 8.55 3.53 11.61
CA PHE A 15 9.03 3.01 12.88
C PHE A 15 10.50 2.59 12.83
N LYS A 16 10.91 1.89 11.76
CA LYS A 16 12.30 1.45 11.57
C LYS A 16 13.27 2.61 11.34
N GLU A 17 12.85 3.66 10.63
CA GLU A 17 13.70 4.81 10.29
C GLU A 17 13.64 5.94 11.32
N GLY A 18 12.70 5.90 12.27
CA GLY A 18 12.55 6.94 13.28
C GLY A 18 12.11 8.30 12.72
N ARG A 19 11.49 8.31 11.54
CA ARG A 19 11.01 9.52 10.86
C ARG A 19 9.70 9.27 10.14
N ARG A 20 8.96 10.34 9.88
CA ARG A 20 7.75 10.29 9.07
C ARG A 20 8.09 10.07 7.60
N ILE A 21 7.30 9.24 6.93
CA ILE A 21 7.39 8.91 5.50
C ILE A 21 6.06 9.29 4.87
N THR A 22 6.11 10.18 3.89
CA THR A 22 4.90 10.69 3.25
C THR A 22 4.56 9.92 1.98
N ILE A 23 3.28 9.91 1.58
CA ILE A 23 2.87 9.38 0.27
C ILE A 23 3.62 10.05 -0.88
N ALA A 24 3.95 11.35 -0.75
CA ALA A 24 4.70 12.07 -1.78
C ALA A 24 6.12 11.51 -1.94
N GLU A 25 6.81 11.27 -0.82
CA GLU A 25 8.16 10.69 -0.81
C GLU A 25 8.16 9.28 -1.41
N VAL A 26 7.21 8.42 -1.02
CA VAL A 26 7.12 7.06 -1.57
C VAL A 26 6.80 7.09 -3.07
N ALA A 27 5.91 7.99 -3.49
CA ALA A 27 5.57 8.17 -4.90
C ALA A 27 6.79 8.57 -5.72
N GLU A 28 7.57 9.54 -5.23
CA GLU A 28 8.81 9.99 -5.86
C GLU A 28 9.86 8.86 -5.92
N ALA A 29 10.13 8.21 -4.78
CA ALA A 29 11.12 7.14 -4.70
C ALA A 29 10.77 5.90 -5.55
N CYS A 30 9.48 5.59 -5.71
CA CYS A 30 9.02 4.49 -6.56
C CYS A 30 8.83 4.90 -8.03
N GLY A 31 8.92 6.19 -8.36
CA GLY A 31 8.56 6.71 -9.68
C GLY A 31 7.09 6.49 -10.03
N ILE A 32 6.19 6.45 -9.04
CA ILE A 32 4.75 6.25 -9.20
C ILE A 32 4.06 7.62 -9.08
N ASN A 33 3.06 7.90 -9.92
CA ASN A 33 2.28 9.12 -9.76
C ASN A 33 1.62 9.17 -8.37
N ARG A 34 1.74 10.29 -7.66
CA ARG A 34 1.19 10.48 -6.31
C ARG A 34 -0.29 10.15 -6.18
N MET A 35 -1.11 10.47 -7.18
CA MET A 35 -2.54 10.16 -7.18
C MET A 35 -2.78 8.66 -7.32
N THR A 36 -1.99 7.98 -8.16
CA THR A 36 -2.02 6.52 -8.30
C THR A 36 -1.64 5.86 -6.99
N LEU A 37 -0.55 6.27 -6.34
CA LEU A 37 -0.14 5.71 -5.05
C LEU A 37 -1.20 5.94 -3.96
N SER A 38 -1.84 7.11 -3.95
CA SER A 38 -2.93 7.41 -3.01
C SER A 38 -4.12 6.46 -3.19
N LYS A 39 -4.47 6.12 -4.44
CA LYS A 39 -5.52 5.13 -4.74
C LYS A 39 -5.09 3.73 -4.34
N ILE A 40 -3.86 3.30 -4.65
CA ILE A 40 -3.33 1.98 -4.21
C ILE A 40 -3.40 1.87 -2.68
N ALA A 41 -3.04 2.92 -1.95
CA ALA A 41 -2.96 2.91 -0.49
C ALA A 41 -4.32 3.05 0.23
N GLY A 42 -5.35 3.56 -0.44
CA GLY A 42 -6.61 3.94 0.23
C GLY A 42 -7.89 3.43 -0.42
N GLN A 43 -7.89 3.15 -1.72
CA GLN A 43 -9.08 2.74 -2.46
C GLN A 43 -9.18 1.22 -2.47
N ARG A 44 -10.25 0.69 -1.87
CA ARG A 44 -10.58 -0.74 -1.90
C ARG A 44 -10.81 -1.22 -3.33
N GLY A 45 -10.25 -2.38 -3.67
CA GLY A 45 -10.43 -2.99 -4.99
C GLY A 45 -9.80 -2.20 -6.15
N TYR A 46 -8.90 -1.25 -5.88
CA TYR A 46 -8.19 -0.55 -6.93
C TYR A 46 -7.36 -1.52 -7.78
N SER A 47 -7.50 -1.46 -9.10
CA SER A 47 -6.66 -2.22 -10.01
C SER A 47 -5.38 -1.45 -10.33
N THR A 48 -4.25 -2.13 -10.34
CA THR A 48 -2.96 -1.56 -10.69
C THR A 48 -2.14 -2.56 -11.51
N VAL A 49 -1.05 -2.09 -12.11
CA VAL A 49 -0.15 -2.93 -12.91
C VAL A 49 0.92 -3.57 -12.04
N THR A 50 1.44 -4.70 -12.47
CA THR A 50 2.50 -5.45 -11.77
C THR A 50 3.78 -4.64 -11.58
N GLU A 51 4.08 -3.72 -12.49
CA GLU A 51 5.23 -2.82 -12.38
C GLU A 51 5.16 -1.93 -11.13
N ASN A 52 3.98 -1.43 -10.76
CA ASN A 52 3.81 -0.66 -9.53
C ASN A 52 4.05 -1.53 -8.29
N LEU A 53 3.63 -2.81 -8.33
CA LEU A 53 3.85 -3.75 -7.24
C LEU A 53 5.34 -4.08 -7.08
N ASP A 54 6.05 -4.31 -8.19
CA ASP A 54 7.50 -4.53 -8.19
C ASP A 54 8.26 -3.34 -7.59
N ARG A 55 7.95 -2.11 -8.04
CA ARG A 55 8.57 -0.88 -7.50
C ARG A 55 8.33 -0.71 -6.01
N LEU A 56 7.10 -0.96 -5.54
CA LEU A 56 6.77 -0.90 -4.12
C LEU A 56 7.49 -2.01 -3.33
N CYS A 57 7.54 -3.24 -3.85
CA CYS A 57 8.27 -4.33 -3.20
C CYS A 57 9.76 -4.00 -3.04
N ARG A 58 10.38 -3.41 -4.08
CA ARG A 58 11.79 -2.95 -4.02
C ARG A 58 11.98 -1.83 -3.00
N TYR A 59 11.09 -0.83 -3.00
CA TYR A 59 11.18 0.30 -2.06
C TYR A 59 11.03 -0.14 -0.59
N PHE A 60 10.08 -1.03 -0.30
CA PHE A 60 9.86 -1.54 1.05
C PHE A 60 10.77 -2.71 1.42
N GLY A 61 11.46 -3.32 0.46
CA GLY A 61 12.29 -4.51 0.66
C GLY A 61 11.46 -5.72 1.12
N CYS A 62 10.26 -5.90 0.58
CA CYS A 62 9.29 -6.91 1.04
C CYS A 62 8.90 -7.91 -0.06
N LYS A 63 8.27 -9.03 0.33
CA LYS A 63 7.71 -9.99 -0.61
C LYS A 63 6.36 -9.47 -1.12
N ILE A 64 5.94 -9.95 -2.29
CA ILE A 64 4.63 -9.59 -2.85
C ILE A 64 3.46 -9.94 -1.91
N SER A 65 3.58 -11.01 -1.13
CA SER A 65 2.61 -11.42 -0.12
C SER A 65 2.49 -10.46 1.06
N ASP A 66 3.52 -9.67 1.34
CA ASP A 66 3.51 -8.66 2.39
C ASP A 66 2.76 -7.40 1.91
N LEU A 67 2.86 -7.10 0.60
CA LEU A 67 2.22 -5.96 -0.05
C LEU A 67 0.76 -6.22 -0.46
N ALA A 68 0.45 -7.38 -1.03
CA ALA A 68 -0.84 -7.67 -1.65
C ALA A 68 -1.45 -8.94 -1.07
N VAL A 69 -2.68 -8.81 -0.53
CA VAL A 69 -3.38 -9.91 0.15
C VAL A 69 -4.76 -10.07 -0.46
N TYR A 70 -5.16 -11.31 -0.73
CA TYR A 70 -6.53 -11.62 -1.11
C TYR A 70 -7.44 -11.57 0.11
N ILE A 71 -8.51 -10.79 -0.01
CA ILE A 71 -9.60 -10.68 0.97
C ILE A 71 -10.85 -11.29 0.34
N PRO A 72 -11.45 -12.32 0.94
CA PRO A 72 -12.72 -12.87 0.47
C PRO A 72 -13.84 -11.82 0.52
N ASP A 73 -14.82 -11.92 -0.38
CA ASP A 73 -15.82 -10.86 -0.52
C ASP A 73 -16.84 -10.82 0.64
N ASN A 74 -16.95 -11.92 1.40
CA ASN A 74 -17.82 -12.05 2.58
C ASN A 74 -17.25 -11.41 3.88
N VAL A 75 -16.04 -10.86 3.85
CA VAL A 75 -15.39 -10.25 5.03
C VAL A 75 -15.50 -8.71 5.05
N THR A 76 -16.29 -8.13 4.14
CA THR A 76 -16.28 -6.69 3.82
C THR A 76 -17.00 -5.78 4.83
N GLU A 77 -17.79 -6.33 5.75
CA GLU A 77 -18.60 -5.56 6.71
C GLU A 77 -17.85 -5.12 7.98
N ALA A 78 -16.77 -5.80 8.38
CA ALA A 78 -16.15 -5.63 9.70
C ALA A 78 -15.11 -4.48 9.82
N ASP A 79 -14.83 -3.76 8.74
CA ASP A 79 -13.68 -2.84 8.66
C ASP A 79 -14.14 -1.40 8.29
N LYS A 80 -15.39 -1.04 8.63
CA LYS A 80 -15.79 0.38 8.68
C LYS A 80 -15.29 0.94 10.00
N PRO A 81 -14.46 2.00 10.03
CA PRO A 81 -14.29 2.76 11.25
C PRO A 81 -15.67 3.29 11.64
N GLU A 82 -16.18 2.86 12.79
CA GLU A 82 -17.31 3.52 13.45
C GLU A 82 -16.92 4.99 13.67
N THR A 83 -17.89 5.87 13.40
CA THR A 83 -17.69 7.32 13.29
C THR A 83 -17.47 7.95 14.66
#